data_AF-A0A8C0FDN7-F1
#
_entry.id   AF-A0A8C0FDN7-F1
#
_cell.length_a   1.000
_cell.length_b   1.000
_cell.length_c   1.000
_cell.angle_alpha   90.00
_cell.angle_beta   90.00
_cell.angle_gamma   90.00
#
_symmetry.space_group_name_H-M   'P 1'
#
loop_
_entity.id
_entity.type
_entity.pdbx_description
1 polymer ?
#
loop_
_entity_poly.entity_id
_entity_poly.type
_entity_poly.pdbx_seq_one_letter_code
_entity_poly.pdbx_strand_id
1 'polypeptide(L)'
;MLLLETLGVKMSYLESIPSHLQLPVAVTCYWIRCSEPKVTLHQLKALLLMIVSGELHRITNDPGGSKMELFIAYNEFLKWKEKKLQNKDFDLDAAHSFCQWQCCLQMGLYLNQLLCTPLSEPDLSRLYNGTLVHRLYQELKSMPSVENLFSLSPKMTQLYQVLLNTVESTVSADFFQKTTKTKSESCKKKKVSNKKRKAIRRAVPETQHLCNVNRFASLGVDD
;
A
#
# COMPACT_ATOMS: atom_id res chain seq x y z
N MET A 1 19.87 -12.28 -10.20
CA MET A 1 18.67 -12.45 -11.04
C MET A 1 18.18 -11.06 -11.44
N LEU A 2 18.06 -10.78 -12.74
CA LEU A 2 17.83 -9.43 -13.28
C LEU A 2 16.59 -8.74 -12.69
N LEU A 3 15.46 -9.45 -12.55
CA LEU A 3 14.24 -8.89 -11.95
C LEU A 3 14.46 -8.35 -10.54
N LEU A 4 15.12 -9.13 -9.67
CA LEU A 4 15.38 -8.74 -8.29
C LEU A 4 16.36 -7.57 -8.20
N GLU A 5 17.34 -7.54 -9.09
CA GLU A 5 18.27 -6.41 -9.23
C GLU A 5 17.54 -5.13 -9.65
N THR A 6 16.63 -5.21 -10.63
CA THR A 6 15.78 -4.06 -11.03
C THR A 6 14.88 -3.60 -9.90
N LEU A 7 14.27 -4.53 -9.16
CA LEU A 7 13.49 -4.22 -7.97
C LEU A 7 14.36 -3.86 -6.77
N GLY A 8 15.70 -3.87 -6.89
CA GLY A 8 16.67 -3.54 -5.86
C GLY A 8 16.59 -4.39 -4.58
N VAL A 9 16.21 -5.67 -4.68
CA VAL A 9 16.09 -6.62 -3.55
C VAL A 9 17.04 -7.79 -3.77
N LYS A 10 17.66 -8.30 -2.71
CA LYS A 10 18.47 -9.54 -2.78
C LYS A 10 17.60 -10.75 -2.47
N MET A 11 17.86 -11.86 -3.16
CA MET A 11 17.11 -13.12 -2.94
C MET A 11 17.19 -13.61 -1.48
N SER A 12 18.30 -13.37 -0.79
CA SER A 12 18.51 -13.74 0.61
C SER A 12 17.45 -13.17 1.57
N TYR A 13 16.84 -12.03 1.24
CA TYR A 13 15.76 -11.46 2.06
C TYR A 13 14.41 -12.17 1.83
N LEU A 14 14.25 -12.87 0.70
CA LEU A 14 12.99 -13.49 0.29
C LEU A 14 12.92 -15.00 0.57
N GLU A 15 13.99 -15.61 1.05
CA GLU A 15 14.07 -17.07 1.29
C GLU A 15 13.04 -17.56 2.31
N SER A 16 12.69 -16.73 3.29
CA SER A 16 11.68 -17.02 4.31
C SER A 16 10.24 -16.73 3.84
N ILE A 17 10.08 -16.11 2.67
CA ILE A 17 8.80 -15.72 2.10
C ILE A 17 8.27 -16.85 1.20
N PRO A 18 6.97 -17.23 1.31
CA PRO A 18 6.35 -18.17 0.37
C PRO A 18 6.57 -17.73 -1.08
N SER A 19 6.89 -18.68 -1.97
CA SER A 19 7.33 -18.39 -3.35
C SER A 19 6.40 -17.46 -4.12
N HIS A 20 5.09 -17.67 -4.03
CA HIS A 20 4.06 -16.85 -4.69
C HIS A 20 3.90 -15.44 -4.09
N LEU A 21 4.49 -15.17 -2.92
CA LEU A 21 4.53 -13.84 -2.30
C LEU A 21 5.86 -13.11 -2.49
N GLN A 22 6.90 -13.78 -3.00
CA GLN A 22 8.23 -13.16 -3.16
C GLN A 22 8.19 -11.95 -4.09
N LEU A 23 7.48 -12.06 -5.23
CA LEU A 23 7.32 -10.94 -6.16
C LEU A 23 6.54 -9.76 -5.54
N PRO A 24 5.34 -9.95 -4.94
CA PRO A 24 4.65 -8.89 -4.19
C PRO A 24 5.50 -8.20 -3.13
N VAL A 25 6.31 -8.96 -2.37
CA VAL A 25 7.19 -8.39 -1.34
C VAL A 25 8.31 -7.57 -1.97
N ALA A 26 8.97 -8.08 -3.01
CA ALA A 26 10.02 -7.35 -3.71
C ALA A 26 9.49 -6.04 -4.33
N VAL A 27 8.31 -6.07 -4.93
CA VAL A 27 7.59 -4.89 -5.43
C VAL A 27 7.28 -3.92 -4.29
N THR A 28 6.88 -4.41 -3.12
CA THR A 28 6.59 -3.56 -1.96
C THR A 28 7.85 -2.81 -1.50
N CYS A 29 9.01 -3.46 -1.48
CA CYS A 29 10.29 -2.82 -1.18
C CYS A 29 10.66 -1.74 -2.22
N TYR A 30 10.41 -2.02 -3.51
CA TYR A 30 10.58 -1.03 -4.59
C TYR A 30 9.65 0.17 -4.41
N TRP A 31 8.36 -0.08 -4.23
CA TRP A 31 7.32 0.93 -4.01
C TRP A 31 7.69 1.88 -2.87
N ILE A 32 8.06 1.37 -1.70
CA ILE A 32 8.41 2.23 -0.56
C ILE A 32 9.60 3.13 -0.90
N ARG A 33 10.65 2.62 -1.55
CA ARG A 33 11.83 3.43 -1.89
C ARG A 33 11.52 4.52 -2.90
N CYS A 34 10.72 4.20 -3.92
CA CYS A 34 10.49 5.07 -5.08
C CYS A 34 9.23 5.93 -4.99
N SER A 35 8.34 5.69 -4.03
CA SER A 35 7.09 6.45 -3.91
C SER A 35 7.28 7.90 -3.50
N GLU A 36 6.50 8.75 -4.16
CA GLU A 36 6.27 10.15 -3.82
C GLU A 36 4.76 10.44 -3.86
N PRO A 37 4.13 10.87 -2.77
CA PRO A 37 4.69 11.13 -1.45
C PRO A 37 5.20 9.84 -0.76
N LYS A 38 6.05 10.01 0.27
CA LYS A 38 6.65 8.88 0.99
C LYS A 38 5.58 8.01 1.66
N VAL A 39 5.75 6.69 1.52
CA VAL A 39 4.86 5.71 2.14
C VAL A 39 4.96 5.79 3.66
N THR A 40 3.82 5.79 4.33
CA THR A 40 3.72 5.76 5.79
C THR A 40 3.75 4.33 6.32
N LEU A 41 4.19 4.16 7.58
CA LEU A 41 4.18 2.84 8.22
C LEU A 41 2.77 2.22 8.26
N HIS A 42 1.74 3.02 8.47
CA HIS A 42 0.35 2.54 8.48
C HIS A 42 -0.09 2.02 7.10
N GLN A 43 0.34 2.65 6.00
CA GLN A 43 0.06 2.16 4.64
C GLN A 43 0.76 0.82 4.38
N LEU A 44 2.03 0.69 4.76
CA LEU A 44 2.75 -0.58 4.68
C LEU A 44 2.03 -1.68 5.49
N LYS A 45 1.75 -1.41 6.77
CA LYS A 45 1.09 -2.39 7.65
C LYS A 45 -0.27 -2.81 7.13
N ALA A 46 -1.07 -1.88 6.61
CA ALA A 46 -2.37 -2.18 6.00
C ALA A 46 -2.22 -3.11 4.78
N LEU A 47 -1.25 -2.83 3.91
CA LEU A 47 -0.97 -3.65 2.74
C LEU A 47 -0.51 -5.06 3.14
N LEU A 48 0.38 -5.20 4.12
CA LEU A 48 0.83 -6.51 4.59
C LEU A 48 -0.29 -7.32 5.23
N LEU A 49 -1.15 -6.68 6.04
CA LEU A 49 -2.34 -7.34 6.60
C LEU A 49 -3.31 -7.78 5.50
N MET A 50 -3.45 -7.00 4.42
CA MET A 50 -4.25 -7.40 3.25
C MET A 50 -3.66 -8.66 2.60
N ILE A 51 -2.35 -8.71 2.36
CA ILE A 51 -1.67 -9.89 1.79
C ILE A 51 -1.87 -11.13 2.69
N VAL A 52 -1.70 -10.99 4.01
CA VAL A 52 -1.90 -12.08 4.98
C VAL A 52 -3.36 -12.55 5.01
N SER A 53 -4.33 -11.63 4.86
CA SER A 53 -5.75 -11.98 4.74
C SER A 53 -6.02 -12.85 3.52
N GLY A 54 -5.35 -12.55 2.40
CA GLY A 54 -5.39 -13.34 1.18
C GLY A 54 -4.83 -14.75 1.38
N GLU A 55 -3.71 -14.88 2.07
CA GLU A 55 -3.12 -16.17 2.42
C GLU A 55 -3.97 -16.99 3.37
N LEU A 56 -4.56 -16.35 4.38
CA LEU A 56 -5.50 -17.01 5.29
C LEU A 56 -6.67 -17.60 4.51
N HIS A 57 -7.22 -16.83 3.57
CA HIS A 57 -8.29 -17.31 2.68
C HIS A 57 -7.82 -18.43 1.74
N ARG A 58 -6.59 -18.38 1.22
CA ARG A 58 -6.02 -19.43 0.36
C ARG A 58 -5.90 -20.76 1.10
N ILE A 59 -5.32 -20.75 2.30
CA ILE A 59 -5.07 -21.96 3.09
C ILE A 59 -6.37 -22.52 3.66
N THR A 60 -7.33 -21.69 4.05
CA THR A 60 -8.62 -22.15 4.60
C THR A 60 -9.46 -22.92 3.58
N ASN A 61 -9.34 -22.59 2.30
CA ASN A 61 -10.06 -23.27 1.22
C ASN A 61 -9.29 -24.46 0.62
N ASP A 62 -8.09 -24.76 1.11
CA ASP A 62 -7.31 -25.91 0.65
C ASP A 62 -7.80 -27.20 1.34
N PRO A 63 -8.32 -28.19 0.60
CA PRO A 63 -8.91 -29.40 1.18
C PRO A 63 -7.91 -30.26 1.99
N GLY A 64 -6.60 -30.05 1.82
CA GLY A 64 -5.56 -30.73 2.61
C GLY A 64 -5.21 -30.05 3.95
N GLY A 65 -5.82 -28.91 4.27
CA GLY A 65 -5.26 -27.94 5.22
C GLY A 65 -6.17 -27.51 6.38
N SER A 66 -7.09 -28.34 6.89
CA SER A 66 -7.94 -27.90 8.01
C SER A 66 -7.28 -28.16 9.38
N LYS A 67 -6.55 -27.16 9.88
CA LYS A 67 -6.29 -27.01 11.32
C LYS A 67 -7.38 -26.08 11.88
N MET A 68 -8.12 -26.55 12.89
CA MET A 68 -9.22 -25.83 13.56
C MET A 68 -8.92 -24.35 13.85
N GLU A 69 -7.69 -24.03 14.28
CA GLU A 69 -7.21 -22.67 14.57
C GLU A 69 -7.32 -21.73 13.36
N LEU A 70 -7.02 -22.22 12.16
CA LEU A 70 -7.03 -21.41 10.94
C LEU A 70 -8.47 -21.02 10.55
N PHE A 71 -9.40 -21.96 10.71
CA PHE A 71 -10.82 -21.73 10.47
C PHE A 71 -11.40 -20.74 11.49
N ILE A 72 -11.03 -20.86 12.78
CA ILE A 72 -11.44 -19.90 13.81
C ILE A 72 -10.92 -18.50 13.48
N ALA A 73 -9.64 -18.37 13.13
CA ALA A 73 -9.06 -17.08 12.76
C ALA A 73 -9.72 -16.48 11.50
N TYR A 74 -10.04 -17.31 10.50
CA TYR A 74 -10.76 -16.87 9.31
C TYR A 74 -12.17 -16.37 9.62
N ASN A 75 -12.93 -17.08 10.46
CA ASN A 75 -14.26 -16.63 10.87
C ASN A 75 -14.22 -15.32 11.69
N GLU A 76 -13.25 -15.18 12.60
CA GLU A 76 -13.09 -13.93 13.36
C GLU A 76 -12.72 -12.76 12.44
N PHE A 77 -11.86 -13.01 11.46
CA PHE A 77 -11.54 -12.04 10.41
C PHE A 77 -12.78 -11.65 9.59
N LEU A 78 -13.64 -12.59 9.22
CA LEU A 78 -14.90 -12.31 8.52
C LEU A 78 -15.85 -11.46 9.37
N LYS A 79 -16.02 -11.79 10.65
CA LYS A 79 -16.82 -10.99 11.59
C LYS A 79 -16.28 -9.57 11.73
N TRP A 80 -14.96 -9.41 11.84
CA TRP A 80 -14.31 -8.10 11.87
C TRP A 80 -14.59 -7.33 10.57
N LYS A 81 -14.45 -7.99 9.42
CA LYS A 81 -14.70 -7.41 8.10
C LYS A 81 -16.15 -6.90 7.99
N GLU A 82 -17.13 -7.66 8.46
CA GLU A 82 -18.55 -7.28 8.42
C GLU A 82 -18.87 -6.14 9.39
N LYS A 83 -18.43 -6.25 10.65
CA LYS A 83 -18.67 -5.23 11.69
C LYS A 83 -18.13 -3.85 11.31
N LYS A 84 -17.01 -3.81 10.59
CA LYS A 84 -16.31 -2.58 10.23
C LYS A 84 -16.69 -2.05 8.84
N LEU A 85 -17.76 -2.57 8.23
CA LEU A 85 -18.26 -2.13 6.93
C LEU A 85 -18.96 -0.76 6.95
N GLN A 86 -19.23 -0.19 8.12
CA GLN A 86 -19.92 1.10 8.23
C GLN A 86 -19.03 2.28 7.87
N ASN A 87 -19.54 3.13 6.97
CA ASN A 87 -18.84 4.21 6.26
C ASN A 87 -17.93 5.07 7.14
N LYS A 88 -16.66 5.14 6.77
CA LYS A 88 -15.67 6.10 7.25
C LYS A 88 -15.11 6.88 6.06
N ASP A 89 -14.70 8.12 6.32
CA ASP A 89 -14.17 9.07 5.34
C ASP A 89 -13.11 8.45 4.41
N PHE A 90 -13.30 8.65 3.10
CA PHE A 90 -12.37 8.20 2.08
C PHE A 90 -11.07 9.02 2.15
N ASP A 91 -9.96 8.37 2.51
CA ASP A 91 -8.64 8.99 2.56
C ASP A 91 -7.99 8.94 1.16
N LEU A 92 -8.00 10.09 0.47
CA LEU A 92 -7.50 10.24 -0.89
C LEU A 92 -5.98 9.99 -0.99
N ASP A 93 -5.22 10.39 0.03
CA ASP A 93 -3.77 10.17 0.06
C ASP A 93 -3.45 8.68 0.18
N ALA A 94 -4.22 7.95 0.98
CA ALA A 94 -4.13 6.50 1.07
C ALA A 94 -4.50 5.83 -0.27
N ALA A 95 -5.56 6.31 -0.93
CA ALA A 95 -5.98 5.77 -2.23
C ALA A 95 -4.88 5.94 -3.27
N HIS A 96 -4.31 7.14 -3.35
CA HIS A 96 -3.22 7.42 -4.26
C HIS A 96 -2.00 6.53 -3.98
N SER A 97 -1.62 6.38 -2.70
CA SER A 97 -0.50 5.54 -2.29
C SER A 97 -0.70 4.07 -2.67
N PHE A 98 -1.89 3.51 -2.44
CA PHE A 98 -2.19 2.13 -2.85
C PHE A 98 -2.29 1.97 -4.36
N CYS A 99 -2.80 2.96 -5.10
CA CYS A 99 -2.74 2.96 -6.56
C CYS A 99 -1.28 2.93 -7.07
N GLN A 100 -0.36 3.66 -6.45
CA GLN A 100 1.06 3.57 -6.79
C GLN A 100 1.60 2.16 -6.60
N TRP A 101 1.28 1.52 -5.47
CA TRP A 101 1.68 0.13 -5.24
C TRP A 101 1.13 -0.82 -6.30
N GLN A 102 -0.15 -0.69 -6.66
CA GLN A 102 -0.78 -1.49 -7.71
C GLN A 102 -0.08 -1.29 -9.07
N CYS A 103 0.27 -0.05 -9.42
CA CYS A 103 1.05 0.25 -10.63
C CYS A 103 2.44 -0.42 -10.57
N CYS A 104 3.13 -0.34 -9.43
CA CYS A 104 4.41 -1.03 -9.23
C CYS A 104 4.27 -2.55 -9.38
N LEU A 105 3.20 -3.14 -8.83
CA LEU A 105 2.93 -4.58 -8.95
C LEU A 105 2.66 -4.97 -10.39
N GLN A 106 1.84 -4.21 -11.11
CA GLN A 106 1.53 -4.46 -12.51
C GLN A 106 2.80 -4.42 -13.37
N MET A 107 3.64 -3.40 -13.20
CA MET A 107 4.91 -3.31 -13.94
C MET A 107 5.89 -4.42 -13.51
N GLY A 108 5.92 -4.78 -12.23
CA GLY A 108 6.72 -5.91 -11.73
C GLY A 108 6.29 -7.25 -12.31
N LEU A 109 4.99 -7.48 -12.50
CA LEU A 109 4.44 -8.66 -13.16
C LEU A 109 4.84 -8.71 -14.65
N TYR A 110 4.68 -7.61 -15.38
CA TYR A 110 5.10 -7.56 -16.78
C TYR A 110 6.60 -7.80 -16.95
N LEU A 111 7.42 -7.24 -16.06
CA LEU A 111 8.86 -7.50 -16.07
C LEU A 111 9.17 -8.95 -15.71
N ASN A 112 8.48 -9.54 -14.74
CA ASN A 112 8.61 -10.97 -14.40
C ASN A 112 8.29 -11.85 -15.61
N GLN A 113 7.19 -11.58 -16.31
CA GLN A 113 6.77 -12.32 -17.50
C GLN A 113 7.76 -12.15 -18.66
N LEU A 114 8.22 -10.93 -18.92
CA LEU A 114 9.21 -10.64 -19.96
C LEU A 114 10.53 -11.39 -19.73
N LEU A 115 10.89 -11.62 -18.47
CA LEU A 115 12.09 -12.36 -18.07
C LEU A 115 11.86 -13.88 -17.94
N CYS A 116 10.78 -14.41 -18.54
CA CYS A 116 10.39 -15.82 -18.49
C CYS A 116 10.02 -16.32 -17.08
N THR A 117 9.26 -15.52 -16.33
CA THR A 117 8.67 -15.85 -15.02
C THR A 117 9.64 -16.43 -13.98
N PRO A 118 10.75 -15.73 -13.67
CA PRO A 118 11.75 -16.23 -12.74
C PRO A 118 11.27 -16.25 -11.27
N LEU A 119 10.20 -15.54 -10.92
CA LEU A 119 9.44 -15.72 -9.67
C LEU A 119 8.03 -16.23 -9.95
N SER A 120 7.46 -16.96 -8.99
CA SER A 120 6.06 -17.42 -9.05
C SER A 120 5.09 -16.25 -9.06
N GLU A 121 4.08 -16.32 -9.92
CA GLU A 121 3.04 -15.30 -9.98
C GLU A 121 2.04 -15.43 -8.81
N PRO A 122 1.65 -14.31 -8.17
CA PRO A 122 0.65 -14.30 -7.11
C PRO A 122 -0.78 -14.44 -7.65
N ASP A 123 -1.68 -14.99 -6.83
CA ASP A 123 -3.13 -14.89 -7.08
C ASP A 123 -3.63 -13.47 -6.76
N LEU A 124 -3.77 -12.64 -7.80
CA LEU A 124 -4.19 -11.25 -7.67
C LEU A 124 -5.58 -11.08 -7.08
N SER A 125 -6.48 -12.05 -7.26
CA SER A 125 -7.85 -12.00 -6.74
C SER A 125 -7.90 -12.05 -5.21
N ARG A 126 -6.87 -12.67 -4.59
CA ARG A 126 -6.73 -12.79 -3.14
C ARG A 126 -5.70 -11.83 -2.57
N LEU A 127 -4.70 -11.43 -3.35
CA LEU A 127 -3.61 -10.59 -2.91
C LEU A 127 -4.08 -9.19 -2.48
N TYR A 128 -5.06 -8.61 -3.19
CA TYR A 128 -5.47 -7.22 -2.96
C TYR A 128 -7.00 -7.02 -3.06
N ASN A 129 -7.55 -6.28 -2.10
CA ASN A 129 -8.91 -5.76 -2.15
C ASN A 129 -8.92 -4.31 -1.66
N GLY A 130 -9.31 -3.37 -2.53
CA GLY A 130 -9.26 -1.93 -2.26
C GLY A 130 -10.08 -1.52 -1.04
N THR A 131 -11.32 -1.99 -0.92
CA THR A 131 -12.18 -1.69 0.22
C THR A 131 -11.57 -2.18 1.54
N LEU A 132 -10.97 -3.37 1.53
CA LEU A 132 -10.39 -3.98 2.71
C LEU A 132 -9.07 -3.29 3.13
N VAL A 133 -8.17 -2.98 2.20
CA VAL A 133 -6.89 -2.32 2.55
C VAL A 133 -7.13 -0.92 3.13
N HIS A 134 -8.09 -0.17 2.57
CA HIS A 134 -8.48 1.14 3.09
C HIS A 134 -9.04 1.05 4.51
N ARG A 135 -9.87 0.04 4.78
CA ARG A 135 -10.38 -0.23 6.11
C ARG A 135 -9.28 -0.58 7.10
N LEU A 136 -8.38 -1.49 6.72
CA LEU A 136 -7.22 -1.86 7.54
C LEU A 136 -6.39 -0.61 7.88
N TYR A 137 -6.14 0.23 6.89
CA TYR A 137 -5.41 1.49 7.08
C TYR A 137 -6.12 2.47 8.02
N GLN A 138 -7.43 2.70 7.85
CA GLN A 138 -8.21 3.57 8.73
C GLN A 138 -8.22 3.04 10.17
N GLU A 139 -8.41 1.73 10.33
CA GLU A 139 -8.44 1.12 11.65
C GLU A 139 -7.06 1.22 12.31
N LEU A 140 -5.97 0.98 11.59
CA LEU A 140 -4.59 1.16 12.08
C LEU A 140 -4.30 2.60 12.53
N LYS A 141 -4.81 3.62 11.82
CA LYS A 141 -4.70 5.03 12.26
C LYS A 141 -5.43 5.29 13.57
N SER A 142 -6.57 4.63 13.79
CA SER A 142 -7.43 4.86 14.97
C SER A 142 -7.07 4.00 16.18
N MET A 143 -6.61 2.78 15.95
CA MET A 143 -6.37 1.76 16.95
C MET A 143 -5.20 0.84 16.51
N PRO A 144 -4.07 0.84 17.22
CA PRO A 144 -2.94 -0.03 16.87
C PRO A 144 -3.23 -1.54 17.06
N SER A 145 -4.33 -1.91 17.72
CA SER A 145 -4.72 -3.30 18.00
C SER A 145 -5.00 -4.14 16.74
N VAL A 146 -5.19 -3.52 15.57
CA VAL A 146 -5.49 -4.22 14.30
C VAL A 146 -4.33 -5.12 13.87
N GLU A 147 -3.11 -4.87 14.32
CA GLU A 147 -1.97 -5.77 14.07
C GLU A 147 -2.18 -7.16 14.71
N ASN A 148 -3.04 -7.26 15.73
CA ASN A 148 -3.40 -8.51 16.40
C ASN A 148 -4.61 -9.22 15.75
N LEU A 149 -5.06 -8.78 14.57
CA LEU A 149 -6.20 -9.37 13.85
C LEU A 149 -6.07 -10.89 13.65
N PHE A 150 -4.83 -11.37 13.53
CA PHE A 150 -4.52 -12.79 13.34
C PHE A 150 -4.00 -13.49 14.60
N SER A 151 -4.13 -12.89 15.79
CA SER A 151 -3.64 -13.46 17.06
C SER A 151 -4.13 -14.88 17.35
N LEU A 152 -5.29 -15.27 16.81
CA LEU A 152 -5.85 -16.63 16.90
C LEU A 152 -5.17 -17.64 15.97
N SER A 153 -4.27 -17.20 15.09
CA SER A 153 -3.48 -18.06 14.20
C SER A 153 -2.00 -17.71 14.29
N PRO A 154 -1.21 -18.49 15.06
CA PRO A 154 0.24 -18.28 15.16
C PRO A 154 0.95 -18.24 13.80
N LYS A 155 0.46 -19.05 12.84
CA LYS A 155 0.99 -19.12 11.48
C LYS A 155 0.81 -17.80 10.72
N MET A 156 -0.37 -17.17 10.81
CA MET A 156 -0.64 -15.90 10.13
C MET A 156 0.05 -14.73 10.83
N THR A 157 0.10 -14.74 12.16
CA THR A 157 0.90 -13.77 12.92
C THR A 157 2.38 -13.87 12.56
N GLN A 158 2.93 -15.08 12.48
CA GLN A 158 4.31 -15.29 12.06
C GLN A 158 4.55 -14.80 10.63
N LEU A 159 3.65 -15.12 9.69
CA LEU A 159 3.77 -14.65 8.32
C LEU A 159 3.78 -13.11 8.26
N TYR A 160 2.88 -12.44 8.98
CA TYR A 160 2.85 -10.98 9.05
C TYR A 160 4.18 -10.40 9.57
N GLN A 161 4.72 -10.97 10.66
CA GLN A 161 5.99 -10.52 11.24
C GLN A 161 7.17 -10.73 10.29
N VAL A 162 7.22 -11.90 9.62
CA VAL A 162 8.27 -12.19 8.63
C VAL A 162 8.20 -11.20 7.47
N LEU A 163 7.01 -10.91 6.94
CA LEU A 163 6.82 -9.94 5.87
C LEU A 163 7.27 -8.53 6.29
N LEU A 164 6.84 -8.08 7.48
CA LEU A 164 7.19 -6.75 7.99
C LEU A 164 8.70 -6.61 8.19
N ASN A 165 9.34 -7.56 8.89
CA ASN A 165 10.78 -7.56 9.13
C ASN A 165 11.59 -7.63 7.83
N THR A 166 11.10 -8.38 6.84
CA THR A 166 11.73 -8.47 5.52
C THR A 166 11.70 -7.12 4.79
N VAL A 167 10.56 -6.41 4.83
CA VAL A 167 10.43 -5.10 4.20
C VAL A 167 11.26 -4.04 4.97
N GLU A 168 11.24 -4.06 6.30
CA GLU A 168 12.02 -3.10 7.11
C GLU A 168 13.53 -3.29 6.94
N SER A 169 14.01 -4.53 6.89
CA SER A 169 15.44 -4.83 6.67
C SER A 169 15.93 -4.49 5.26
N THR A 170 15.04 -4.45 4.27
CA THR A 170 15.38 -4.13 2.87
C THR A 170 15.31 -2.64 2.55
N VAL A 171 14.44 -1.87 3.21
CA VAL A 171 14.19 -0.46 2.89
C VAL A 171 14.95 0.52 3.81
N SER A 172 15.75 0.00 4.75
CA SER A 172 16.44 0.71 5.84
C SER A 172 15.50 1.18 6.95
N ALA A 173 15.90 0.92 8.21
CA ALA A 173 15.12 1.22 9.40
C ALA A 173 14.81 2.72 9.59
N ASP A 174 15.58 3.59 8.93
CA ASP A 174 15.43 5.05 9.01
C ASP A 174 14.28 5.58 8.15
N PHE A 175 13.75 4.76 7.22
CA PHE A 175 12.72 5.21 6.27
C PHE A 175 11.43 5.67 6.95
N PHE A 176 11.04 4.99 8.03
CA PHE A 176 9.85 5.31 8.81
C PHE A 176 10.15 6.13 10.07
N GLN A 177 11.42 6.38 10.37
CA GLN A 177 11.80 7.26 11.47
C GLN A 177 11.56 8.72 11.04
N LYS A 178 10.65 9.39 11.73
CA LYS A 178 10.56 10.85 11.64
C LYS A 178 11.91 11.41 12.09
N THR A 179 12.68 12.01 11.19
CA THR A 179 13.77 12.90 11.58
C THR A 179 13.20 13.91 12.58
N THR A 180 13.63 13.82 13.84
CA THR A 180 13.46 14.92 14.80
C THR A 180 14.22 16.09 14.21
N LYS A 181 13.52 16.97 13.49
CA LYS A 181 14.05 18.28 13.12
C LYS A 181 14.26 19.04 14.43
N THR A 182 15.47 18.97 14.98
CA THR A 182 15.98 19.95 15.93
C THR A 182 15.84 21.30 15.25
N LYS A 183 14.91 22.12 15.76
CA LYS A 183 14.78 23.51 15.35
C LYS A 183 16.03 24.25 15.82
N SER A 184 16.95 24.55 14.92
CA SER A 184 17.98 25.56 15.14
C SER A 184 17.76 26.75 14.19
N GLU A 185 17.32 27.84 14.82
CA GLU A 185 17.73 29.23 14.56
C GLU A 185 17.24 29.98 13.31
N SER A 186 16.21 30.80 13.55
CA SER A 186 16.21 32.25 13.35
C SER A 186 16.59 32.81 11.97
N CYS A 187 15.56 33.12 11.17
CA CYS A 187 15.62 34.28 10.27
C CYS A 187 14.71 35.40 10.77
N LYS A 188 15.39 36.49 11.17
CA LYS A 188 14.85 37.71 11.74
C LYS A 188 13.78 38.33 10.83
N LYS A 189 12.59 38.55 11.38
CA LYS A 189 11.59 39.45 10.81
C LYS A 189 12.16 40.87 10.74
N LYS A 190 12.27 41.44 9.55
CA LYS A 190 12.27 42.90 9.35
C LYS A 190 10.96 43.28 8.63
N LYS A 191 10.07 43.95 9.37
CA LYS A 191 8.94 44.74 8.87
C LYS A 191 9.48 45.96 8.13
N VAL A 192 9.04 46.25 6.90
CA VAL A 192 8.75 47.62 6.42
C VAL A 192 7.62 47.60 5.35
N SER A 193 6.49 48.18 5.74
CA SER A 193 5.51 49.04 5.04
C SER A 193 5.41 49.09 3.50
N ASN A 194 4.21 48.74 3.01
CA ASN A 194 3.35 49.36 1.97
C ASN A 194 3.92 50.42 1.01
N LYS A 195 3.73 50.21 -0.30
CA LYS A 195 3.29 51.26 -1.24
C LYS A 195 2.53 50.70 -2.46
N LYS A 196 1.27 51.11 -2.61
CA LYS A 196 0.41 50.98 -3.81
C LYS A 196 1.16 51.32 -5.10
N ARG A 197 0.91 50.57 -6.19
CA ARG A 197 0.83 51.12 -7.56
C ARG A 197 -0.06 50.26 -8.47
N LYS A 198 -0.81 50.98 -9.32
CA LYS A 198 -1.95 50.57 -10.16
C LYS A 198 -1.55 49.73 -11.39
N ALA A 199 -2.58 49.00 -11.85
CA ALA A 199 -2.78 48.25 -13.08
C ALA A 199 -2.02 48.68 -14.35
N ILE A 200 -1.56 47.69 -15.12
CA ILE A 200 -1.48 47.73 -16.58
C ILE A 200 -1.94 46.38 -17.14
N ARG A 201 -2.98 46.43 -18.00
CA ARG A 201 -3.53 45.32 -18.78
C ARG A 201 -2.52 44.88 -19.86
N ARG A 202 -2.38 43.57 -20.08
CA ARG A 202 -2.01 43.00 -21.39
C ARG A 202 -2.89 41.80 -21.67
N ALA A 203 -3.42 41.78 -22.88
CA ALA A 203 -4.37 40.80 -23.40
C ALA A 203 -3.66 39.80 -24.33
N VAL A 204 -4.42 38.74 -24.67
CA VAL A 204 -4.30 37.83 -25.84
C VAL A 204 -3.47 36.54 -25.59
N PRO A 205 -3.85 35.35 -26.11
CA PRO A 205 -5.19 34.77 -26.35
C PRO A 205 -5.39 33.36 -25.74
N GLU A 206 -6.64 32.90 -25.77
CA GLU A 206 -7.15 31.58 -25.40
C GLU A 206 -6.66 30.45 -26.32
N THR A 207 -6.31 29.31 -25.73
CA THR A 207 -6.32 27.99 -26.39
C THR A 207 -6.88 26.95 -25.40
N GLN A 208 -8.20 26.84 -25.35
CA GLN A 208 -8.93 25.59 -25.03
C GLN A 208 -9.17 24.93 -26.40
N HIS A 209 -9.14 23.62 -26.63
CA HIS A 209 -9.76 22.48 -25.95
C HIS A 209 -9.25 21.23 -26.73
N LEU A 210 -8.85 20.10 -26.13
CA LEU A 210 -9.72 18.93 -25.92
C LEU A 210 -8.86 17.81 -25.29
N CYS A 211 -8.89 17.65 -23.97
CA CYS A 211 -8.57 16.37 -23.35
C CYS A 211 -9.75 16.05 -22.43
N ASN A 212 -10.80 15.48 -23.01
CA ASN A 212 -12.00 15.13 -22.26
C ASN A 212 -12.54 13.80 -22.79
N VAL A 213 -12.05 12.69 -22.22
CA VAL A 213 -12.73 11.39 -22.33
C VAL A 213 -12.70 10.72 -20.96
N ASN A 214 -13.37 11.33 -19.98
CA ASN A 214 -13.81 10.60 -18.80
C ASN A 214 -15.03 9.76 -19.17
N ARG A 215 -14.80 8.49 -19.51
CA ARG A 215 -15.80 7.48 -19.89
C ARG A 215 -16.90 7.26 -18.85
N PHE A 216 -16.70 7.70 -17.62
CA PHE A 216 -17.65 7.53 -16.51
C PHE A 216 -18.75 8.61 -16.44
N ALA A 217 -18.67 9.68 -17.24
CA ALA A 217 -19.68 10.73 -17.25
C ALA A 217 -21.00 10.33 -17.93
N SER A 218 -21.03 9.21 -18.67
CA SER A 218 -22.20 8.77 -19.45
C SER A 218 -23.15 7.84 -18.71
N LEU A 219 -22.96 7.62 -17.40
CA LEU A 219 -23.88 6.83 -16.58
C LEU A 219 -24.71 7.79 -15.71
N GLY A 220 -25.59 8.56 -16.36
CA GLY A 220 -26.78 9.09 -15.72
C GLY A 220 -27.83 7.98 -15.71
N VAL A 221 -28.34 7.65 -14.53
CA VAL A 221 -29.52 6.80 -14.36
C VAL A 221 -30.72 7.73 -14.49
N ASP A 222 -31.57 7.49 -15.48
CA ASP A 222 -32.84 8.20 -15.62
C ASP A 222 -33.81 7.69 -14.54
N ASP A 223 -34.34 8.61 -13.73
CA ASP A 223 -35.51 8.40 -12.85
C ASP A 223 -36.82 8.52 -13.65
#